data_AF-A0A812YCS5-F1
#
_entry.id   AF-A0A812YCS5-F1
#
_cell.length_a   1.000
_cell.length_b   1.000
_cell.length_c   1.000
_cell.angle_alpha   90.00
_cell.angle_beta   90.00
_cell.angle_gamma   90.00
#
_symmetry.space_group_name_H-M   'P 1'
#
loop_
_entity.id
_entity.type
_entity.pdbx_description
1 polymer ?
#
loop_
_entity_poly.entity_id
_entity_poly.type
_entity_poly.pdbx_seq_one_letter_code
_entity_poly.pdbx_strand_id
1 'polypeptide(L)'
;PPGRTYELQQKRAVDIETKVLTHKIQRGVDPGLFNPLFEEMNGVPCLDKVKEYHLAAAMDMVLEQFSKDVSRIHNSLFRKTTLKPKQLTFEEVFNPLEVCLDRVEKTWGAISLLRKSWRPSPEVDEIYHGLSYRVATAAAILSQSEILHQALYQLLQLSEGDLSEAQYRVARRVLWEGVTMGVEVADYETMQALDE
;
A
#
# COMPACT_ATOMS: atom_id res chain seq x y z
N PRO A 1 -34.32 0.55 -37.76
CA PRO A 1 -33.20 1.50 -37.50
C PRO A 1 -32.06 0.82 -36.72
N PRO A 2 -30.80 1.00 -37.15
CA PRO A 2 -29.62 0.34 -36.56
C PRO A 2 -29.40 0.65 -35.06
N GLY A 3 -29.99 1.73 -34.52
CA GLY A 3 -29.92 2.08 -33.10
C GLY A 3 -30.65 1.13 -32.15
N ARG A 4 -31.77 0.51 -32.56
CA ARG A 4 -32.54 -0.41 -31.69
C ARG A 4 -31.80 -1.71 -31.39
N THR A 5 -30.98 -2.19 -32.32
CA THR A 5 -30.17 -3.41 -32.16
C THR A 5 -28.99 -3.21 -31.21
N TYR A 6 -28.38 -2.03 -31.21
CA TYR A 6 -27.30 -1.67 -30.28
C TYR A 6 -27.80 -1.54 -28.83
N GLU A 7 -28.94 -0.88 -28.62
CA GLU A 7 -29.56 -0.76 -27.29
C GLU A 7 -29.96 -2.12 -26.70
N LEU A 8 -30.46 -3.04 -27.54
CA LEU A 8 -30.80 -4.41 -27.14
C LEU A 8 -29.55 -5.25 -26.82
N GLN A 9 -28.45 -5.03 -27.53
CA GLN A 9 -27.17 -5.70 -27.25
C GLN A 9 -26.52 -5.17 -25.98
N GLN A 10 -26.56 -3.86 -25.73
CA GLN A 10 -26.09 -3.26 -24.48
C GLN A 10 -26.94 -3.71 -23.28
N LYS A 11 -28.28 -3.71 -23.40
CA LYS A 11 -29.16 -4.24 -22.34
C LYS A 11 -28.88 -5.72 -22.05
N ARG A 12 -28.65 -6.55 -23.07
CA ARG A 12 -28.28 -7.96 -22.89
C ARG A 12 -26.91 -8.14 -22.24
N ALA A 13 -25.92 -7.31 -22.59
CA ALA A 13 -24.60 -7.37 -21.95
C ALA A 13 -24.67 -7.00 -20.46
N VAL A 14 -25.41 -5.94 -20.13
CA VAL A 14 -25.65 -5.52 -18.74
C VAL A 14 -26.43 -6.60 -17.97
N ASP A 15 -27.44 -7.22 -18.58
CA ASP A 15 -28.20 -8.32 -17.96
C ASP A 15 -27.32 -9.57 -17.72
N ILE A 16 -26.38 -9.87 -18.62
CA ILE A 16 -25.46 -10.99 -18.47
C ILE A 16 -24.43 -10.70 -17.36
N GLU A 17 -23.84 -9.51 -17.33
CA GLU A 17 -22.92 -9.12 -16.25
C GLU A 17 -23.63 -9.15 -14.89
N THR A 18 -24.84 -8.61 -14.82
CA THR A 18 -25.64 -8.61 -13.59
C THR A 18 -25.95 -10.04 -13.15
N LYS A 19 -26.34 -10.92 -14.07
CA LYS A 19 -26.59 -12.34 -13.76
C LYS A 19 -25.34 -13.09 -13.32
N VAL A 20 -24.18 -12.82 -13.92
CA VAL A 20 -22.90 -13.43 -13.52
C VAL A 20 -22.51 -12.96 -12.12
N LEU A 21 -22.68 -11.67 -11.81
CA LEU A 21 -22.43 -11.11 -10.48
C LEU A 21 -23.35 -11.76 -9.44
N THR A 22 -24.65 -11.83 -9.73
CA THR A 22 -25.66 -12.43 -8.84
C THR A 22 -25.41 -13.92 -8.61
N HIS A 23 -24.96 -14.65 -9.65
CA HIS A 23 -24.67 -16.08 -9.55
C HIS A 23 -23.35 -16.38 -8.81
N LYS A 24 -22.37 -15.46 -8.85
CA LYS A 24 -21.14 -15.55 -8.05
C LYS A 24 -21.40 -15.26 -6.56
N ILE A 25 -22.27 -14.29 -6.26
CA ILE A 25 -22.73 -13.99 -4.89
C ILE A 25 -23.51 -15.18 -4.29
N GLN A 26 -24.35 -15.86 -5.08
CA GLN A 26 -25.08 -17.06 -4.64
C GLN A 26 -24.18 -18.28 -4.35
N ARG A 27 -22.93 -18.30 -4.81
CA ARG A 27 -21.96 -19.38 -4.56
C ARG A 27 -21.04 -19.11 -3.36
N GLY A 28 -21.31 -18.07 -2.57
CA GLY A 28 -20.47 -17.72 -1.41
C GLY A 28 -19.09 -17.19 -1.81
N VAL A 29 -18.92 -16.71 -3.04
CA VAL A 29 -17.73 -15.95 -3.43
C VAL A 29 -17.91 -14.55 -2.87
N ASP A 30 -17.12 -14.23 -1.84
CA ASP A 30 -17.04 -12.89 -1.26
C ASP A 30 -16.90 -11.86 -2.40
N PRO A 31 -17.79 -10.85 -2.50
CA PRO A 31 -17.66 -9.77 -3.48
C PRO A 31 -16.30 -9.06 -3.41
N GLY A 32 -15.59 -9.13 -2.28
CA GLY A 32 -14.21 -8.67 -2.15
C GLY A 32 -13.17 -9.47 -2.96
N LEU A 33 -13.49 -10.70 -3.40
CA LEU A 33 -12.58 -11.54 -4.19
C LEU A 33 -12.44 -11.11 -5.67
N PHE A 34 -13.32 -10.25 -6.17
CA PHE A 34 -13.25 -9.73 -7.54
C PHE A 34 -13.36 -8.20 -7.55
N ASN A 35 -12.28 -7.54 -7.12
CA ASN A 35 -12.15 -6.10 -7.29
C ASN A 35 -11.26 -5.79 -8.51
N PRO A 36 -11.75 -5.08 -9.53
CA PRO A 36 -10.98 -4.78 -10.74
C PRO A 36 -9.75 -3.89 -10.47
N LEU A 37 -9.65 -3.25 -9.30
CA LEU A 37 -8.43 -2.55 -8.87
C LEU A 37 -7.24 -3.49 -8.65
N PHE A 38 -7.48 -4.78 -8.47
CA PHE A 38 -6.43 -5.80 -8.36
C PHE A 38 -6.16 -6.52 -9.69
N GLU A 39 -6.90 -6.18 -10.75
CA GLU A 39 -6.68 -6.73 -12.09
C GLU A 39 -5.67 -5.86 -12.85
N GLU A 40 -4.57 -6.49 -13.28
CA GLU A 40 -3.56 -5.86 -14.12
C GLU A 40 -3.47 -6.57 -15.47
N MET A 41 -3.30 -5.79 -16.54
CA MET A 41 -2.93 -6.31 -17.86
C MET A 41 -1.57 -5.72 -18.22
N ASN A 42 -0.53 -6.56 -18.26
CA ASN A 42 0.87 -6.16 -18.50
C ASN A 42 1.37 -5.07 -17.52
N GLY A 43 0.99 -5.16 -16.24
CA GLY A 43 1.39 -4.19 -15.21
C GLY A 43 0.60 -2.87 -15.23
N VAL A 44 -0.45 -2.77 -16.05
CA VAL A 44 -1.33 -1.59 -16.12
C VAL A 44 -2.68 -1.93 -15.47
N PRO A 45 -3.21 -1.08 -14.55
CA PRO A 45 -4.49 -1.33 -13.90
C PRO A 45 -5.66 -1.25 -14.88
N CYS A 46 -6.63 -2.16 -14.75
CA CYS A 46 -7.83 -2.22 -15.61
C CYS A 46 -8.92 -1.21 -15.18
N LEU A 47 -8.58 0.08 -15.22
CA LEU A 47 -9.42 1.17 -14.68
C LEU A 47 -10.77 1.35 -15.40
N ASP A 48 -10.90 0.85 -16.63
CA ASP A 48 -12.13 0.87 -17.41
C ASP A 48 -13.29 0.12 -16.73
N LYS A 49 -12.97 -0.95 -15.99
CA LYS A 49 -13.90 -1.78 -15.23
C LYS A 49 -14.17 -1.27 -13.81
N VAL A 50 -13.36 -0.32 -13.33
CA VAL A 50 -13.49 0.23 -11.99
C VAL A 50 -14.70 1.16 -11.91
N LYS A 51 -15.40 1.08 -10.77
CA LYS A 51 -16.59 1.86 -10.42
C LYS A 51 -16.41 2.35 -8.99
N GLU A 52 -17.17 3.37 -8.62
CA GLU A 52 -17.03 4.12 -7.36
C GLU A 52 -17.12 3.19 -6.13
N TYR A 53 -18.05 2.23 -6.15
CA TYR A 53 -18.24 1.27 -5.07
C TYR A 53 -17.09 0.26 -4.90
N HIS A 54 -16.18 0.14 -5.87
CA HIS A 54 -14.99 -0.69 -5.75
C HIS A 54 -13.88 -0.02 -4.94
N LEU A 55 -13.87 1.32 -4.86
CA LEU A 55 -12.72 2.08 -4.37
C LEU A 55 -12.51 1.91 -2.86
N ALA A 56 -13.56 2.18 -2.07
CA ALA A 56 -13.50 2.03 -0.61
C ALA A 56 -13.23 0.59 -0.20
N ALA A 57 -13.95 -0.37 -0.82
CA ALA A 57 -13.78 -1.79 -0.53
C ALA A 57 -12.36 -2.30 -0.84
N ALA A 58 -11.76 -1.90 -1.98
CA ALA A 58 -10.36 -2.26 -2.28
C ALA A 58 -9.42 -1.70 -1.22
N MET A 59 -9.59 -0.43 -0.86
CA MET A 59 -8.69 0.22 0.07
C MET A 59 -8.82 -0.37 1.48
N ASP A 60 -10.02 -0.74 1.92
CA ASP A 60 -10.25 -1.43 3.18
C ASP A 60 -9.47 -2.74 3.26
N MET A 61 -9.58 -3.57 2.23
CA MET A 61 -8.87 -4.85 2.16
C MET A 61 -7.34 -4.65 2.18
N VAL A 62 -6.85 -3.67 1.43
CA VAL A 62 -5.42 -3.39 1.34
C VAL A 62 -4.88 -2.82 2.65
N LEU A 63 -5.59 -1.91 3.31
CA LEU A 63 -5.16 -1.36 4.61
C LEU A 63 -5.22 -2.41 5.74
N GLU A 64 -6.19 -3.31 5.71
CA GLU A 64 -6.26 -4.43 6.64
C GLU A 64 -5.06 -5.36 6.47
N GLN A 65 -4.75 -5.71 5.22
CA GLN A 65 -3.60 -6.56 4.90
C GLN A 65 -2.27 -5.87 5.23
N PHE A 66 -2.15 -4.58 4.90
CA PHE A 66 -1.01 -3.73 5.26
C PHE A 66 -0.74 -3.78 6.77
N SER A 67 -1.77 -3.62 7.61
CA SER A 67 -1.63 -3.67 9.08
C SER A 67 -1.08 -5.02 9.58
N LYS A 68 -1.53 -6.13 8.96
CA LYS A 68 -1.02 -7.47 9.26
C LYS A 68 0.44 -7.63 8.82
N ASP A 69 0.79 -7.11 7.64
CA ASP A 69 2.13 -7.20 7.10
C ASP A 69 3.13 -6.34 7.88
N VAL A 70 2.76 -5.11 8.26
CA VAL A 70 3.55 -4.25 9.17
C VAL A 70 3.82 -4.95 10.49
N SER A 71 2.79 -5.55 11.10
CA SER A 71 2.95 -6.32 12.34
C SER A 71 3.93 -7.48 12.16
N ARG A 72 3.90 -8.18 11.01
CA ARG A 72 4.84 -9.26 10.71
C ARG A 72 6.27 -8.73 10.53
N ILE A 73 6.43 -7.61 9.83
CA ILE A 73 7.72 -6.96 9.60
C ILE A 73 8.32 -6.54 10.95
N HIS A 74 7.57 -5.83 11.80
CA HIS A 74 8.02 -5.42 13.12
C HIS A 74 8.48 -6.60 13.97
N ASN A 75 7.68 -7.68 14.02
CA ASN A 75 8.04 -8.88 14.77
C ASN A 75 9.29 -9.57 14.23
N SER A 76 9.47 -9.59 12.91
CA SER A 76 10.66 -10.16 12.26
C SER A 76 11.90 -9.34 12.58
N LEU A 77 11.82 -8.01 12.41
CA LEU A 77 12.93 -7.09 12.71
C LEU A 77 13.28 -7.12 14.19
N PHE A 78 12.30 -7.01 15.10
CA PHE A 78 12.52 -7.09 16.55
C PHE A 78 13.29 -8.35 16.98
N ARG A 79 12.96 -9.51 16.39
CA ARG A 79 13.68 -10.75 16.68
C ARG A 79 15.15 -10.68 16.25
N LYS A 80 15.46 -10.00 15.15
CA LYS A 80 16.80 -9.93 14.55
C LYS A 80 17.64 -8.77 15.06
N THR A 81 17.03 -7.68 15.51
CA THR A 81 17.72 -6.50 16.04
C THR A 81 17.87 -6.56 17.56
N THR A 82 16.89 -7.13 18.27
CA THR A 82 16.85 -7.12 19.75
C THR A 82 17.08 -8.51 20.36
N LEU A 83 16.33 -9.53 19.95
CA LEU A 83 16.34 -10.83 20.65
C LEU A 83 17.51 -11.75 20.26
N LYS A 84 17.86 -11.78 18.97
CA LYS A 84 18.98 -12.55 18.43
C LYS A 84 19.71 -11.69 17.40
N PRO A 85 20.54 -10.73 17.87
CA PRO A 85 21.28 -9.83 17.00
C PRO A 85 22.02 -10.59 15.92
N LYS A 86 21.73 -10.27 14.66
CA LYS A 86 22.43 -10.77 13.48
C LYS A 86 22.64 -9.61 12.52
N GLN A 87 23.67 -9.72 11.68
CA GLN A 87 23.84 -8.79 10.56
C GLN A 87 22.60 -8.87 9.66
N LEU A 88 21.91 -7.74 9.52
CA LEU A 88 20.76 -7.62 8.62
C LEU A 88 21.27 -7.40 7.20
N THR A 89 20.64 -8.08 6.25
CA THR A 89 20.85 -7.83 4.81
C THR A 89 19.85 -6.81 4.29
N PHE A 90 20.16 -6.19 3.14
CA PHE A 90 19.27 -5.25 2.49
C PHE A 90 17.92 -5.89 2.17
N GLU A 91 17.93 -7.10 1.61
CA GLU A 91 16.75 -7.85 1.19
C GLU A 91 15.85 -8.21 2.37
N GLU A 92 16.42 -8.49 3.55
CA GLU A 92 15.65 -8.79 4.75
C GLU A 92 14.88 -7.60 5.31
N VAL A 93 15.35 -6.39 5.05
CA VAL A 93 14.68 -5.15 5.44
C VAL A 93 13.73 -4.69 4.34
N PHE A 94 14.20 -4.58 3.10
CA PHE A 94 13.49 -3.91 2.02
C PHE A 94 12.48 -4.77 1.27
N ASN A 95 12.74 -6.06 1.03
CA ASN A 95 11.78 -6.88 0.28
C ASN A 95 10.40 -6.95 0.98
N PRO A 96 10.31 -7.14 2.31
CA PRO A 96 9.03 -7.11 2.99
C PRO A 96 8.34 -5.74 2.92
N LEU A 97 9.10 -4.64 2.98
CA LEU A 97 8.56 -3.28 2.90
C LEU A 97 8.01 -3.01 1.50
N GLU A 98 8.75 -3.36 0.46
CA GLU A 98 8.35 -3.20 -0.94
C GLU A 98 7.05 -3.95 -1.24
N VAL A 99 6.97 -5.23 -0.86
CA VAL A 99 5.75 -6.04 -1.05
C VAL A 99 4.55 -5.45 -0.30
N CYS A 100 4.77 -4.91 0.91
CA CYS A 100 3.72 -4.32 1.72
C CYS A 100 3.21 -2.99 1.12
N LEU A 101 4.13 -2.13 0.67
CA LEU A 101 3.85 -0.80 0.14
C LEU A 101 3.30 -0.83 -1.28
N ASP A 102 3.79 -1.72 -2.15
CA ASP A 102 3.37 -1.83 -3.57
C ASP A 102 1.85 -1.93 -3.72
N ARG A 103 1.19 -2.71 -2.85
CA ARG A 103 -0.27 -2.87 -2.88
C ARG A 103 -1.02 -1.59 -2.51
N VAL A 104 -0.52 -0.87 -1.50
CA VAL A 104 -1.09 0.41 -1.06
C VAL A 104 -0.90 1.45 -2.17
N GLU A 105 0.31 1.56 -2.69
CA GLU A 105 0.67 2.53 -3.73
C GLU A 105 -0.12 2.32 -5.02
N LYS A 106 -0.24 1.08 -5.51
CA LYS A 106 -1.02 0.77 -6.71
C LYS A 106 -2.49 1.12 -6.54
N THR A 107 -3.09 0.71 -5.41
CA THR A 107 -4.52 0.95 -5.15
C THR A 107 -4.79 2.44 -4.97
N TRP A 108 -3.96 3.13 -4.17
CA TRP A 108 -4.08 4.57 -3.94
C TRP A 108 -3.80 5.40 -5.21
N GLY A 109 -2.81 4.99 -6.01
CA GLY A 109 -2.49 5.60 -7.29
C GLY A 109 -3.63 5.48 -8.29
N ALA A 110 -4.26 4.31 -8.38
CA ALA A 110 -5.45 4.09 -9.22
C ALA A 110 -6.62 4.98 -8.80
N ILE A 111 -6.93 5.07 -7.50
CA ILE A 111 -7.98 5.95 -6.97
C ILE A 111 -7.64 7.42 -7.28
N SER A 112 -6.38 7.83 -7.08
CA SER A 112 -5.90 9.18 -7.35
C SER A 112 -6.03 9.55 -8.84
N LEU A 113 -5.74 8.60 -9.74
CA LEU A 113 -5.84 8.80 -11.19
C LEU A 113 -7.30 8.89 -11.65
N LEU A 114 -8.19 8.05 -11.09
CA LEU A 114 -9.63 8.12 -11.33
C LEU A 114 -10.17 9.51 -10.96
N ARG A 115 -9.78 10.00 -9.78
CA ARG A 115 -10.15 11.33 -9.28
C ARG A 115 -9.69 12.47 -10.18
N LYS A 116 -8.42 12.45 -10.64
CA LYS A 116 -7.81 13.63 -11.29
C LYS A 116 -7.96 13.66 -12.80
N SER A 117 -8.03 12.51 -13.48
CA SER A 117 -7.80 12.49 -14.93
C SER A 117 -8.68 11.55 -15.73
N TRP A 118 -9.20 10.47 -15.12
CA TRP A 118 -9.94 9.47 -15.88
C TRP A 118 -11.46 9.63 -15.80
N ARG A 119 -12.02 9.69 -14.59
CA ARG A 119 -13.46 9.84 -14.32
C ARG A 119 -13.66 10.68 -13.06
N PRO A 120 -13.33 11.99 -13.10
CA PRO A 120 -13.60 12.88 -11.98
C PRO A 120 -15.11 12.92 -11.72
N SER A 121 -15.51 12.64 -10.49
CA SER A 121 -16.89 12.81 -10.02
C SER A 121 -16.89 13.26 -8.56
N PRO A 122 -17.96 13.94 -8.09
CA PRO A 122 -18.11 14.28 -6.68
C PRO A 122 -18.01 13.05 -5.77
N GLU A 123 -18.58 11.91 -6.19
CA GLU A 123 -18.55 10.66 -5.42
C GLU A 123 -17.13 10.12 -5.27
N VAL A 124 -16.33 10.15 -6.34
CA VAL A 124 -14.92 9.73 -6.29
C VAL A 124 -14.10 10.67 -5.40
N ASP A 125 -14.38 11.97 -5.44
CA ASP A 125 -13.71 12.97 -4.60
C ASP A 125 -14.04 12.78 -3.11
N GLU A 126 -15.31 12.56 -2.78
CA GLU A 126 -15.76 12.24 -1.42
C GLU A 126 -15.11 10.96 -0.88
N ILE A 127 -15.09 9.89 -1.69
CA ILE A 127 -14.44 8.62 -1.31
C ILE A 127 -12.93 8.85 -1.09
N TYR A 128 -12.26 9.56 -2.00
CA TYR A 128 -10.83 9.86 -1.87
C TYR A 128 -10.53 10.59 -0.55
N HIS A 129 -11.31 11.63 -0.23
CA HIS A 129 -11.15 12.39 1.00
C HIS A 129 -11.49 11.59 2.26
N GLY A 130 -12.49 10.71 2.19
CA GLY A 130 -12.81 9.77 3.27
C GLY A 130 -11.69 8.75 3.54
N LEU A 131 -10.95 8.36 2.50
CA LEU A 131 -9.84 7.40 2.60
C LEU A 131 -8.50 8.06 2.96
N SER A 132 -8.29 9.33 2.61
CA SER A 132 -6.97 9.98 2.70
C SER A 132 -6.40 9.97 4.11
N TYR A 133 -7.24 10.17 5.13
CA TYR A 133 -6.81 10.11 6.53
C TYR A 133 -6.27 8.73 6.88
N ARG A 134 -6.98 7.66 6.50
CA ARG A 134 -6.60 6.28 6.83
C ARG A 134 -5.34 5.84 6.12
N VAL A 135 -5.17 6.25 4.86
CA VAL A 135 -3.93 6.00 4.10
C VAL A 135 -2.76 6.74 4.74
N ALA A 136 -2.95 8.00 5.13
CA ALA A 136 -1.92 8.77 5.83
C ALA A 136 -1.55 8.15 7.18
N THR A 137 -2.53 7.69 7.96
CA THR A 137 -2.29 6.97 9.22
C THR A 137 -1.50 5.67 9.00
N ALA A 138 -1.84 4.90 7.96
CA ALA A 138 -1.11 3.68 7.63
C ALA A 138 0.35 3.97 7.26
N ALA A 139 0.60 4.99 6.43
CA ALA A 139 1.95 5.44 6.11
C ALA A 139 2.72 5.89 7.36
N ALA A 140 2.09 6.66 8.25
CA ALA A 140 2.70 7.14 9.47
C ALA A 140 3.14 6.01 10.40
N ILE A 141 2.34 4.94 10.55
CA ILE A 141 2.69 3.77 11.39
C ILE A 141 4.04 3.16 10.96
N LEU A 142 4.29 3.07 9.65
CA LEU A 142 5.54 2.51 9.15
C LEU A 142 6.69 3.50 9.28
N SER A 143 6.48 4.76 8.88
CA SER A 143 7.52 5.79 8.94
C SER A 143 7.96 6.14 10.37
N GLN A 144 7.08 5.98 11.36
CA GLN A 144 7.35 6.21 12.78
C GLN A 144 7.70 4.91 13.52
N SER A 145 8.07 3.84 12.80
CA SER A 145 8.47 2.59 13.40
C SER A 145 9.90 2.64 13.93
N GLU A 146 10.05 2.73 15.26
CA GLU A 146 11.36 2.69 15.94
C GLU A 146 12.17 1.44 15.57
N ILE A 147 11.52 0.28 15.47
CA ILE A 147 12.22 -0.98 15.18
C ILE A 147 12.73 -1.03 13.74
N LEU A 148 11.99 -0.43 12.81
CA LEU A 148 12.44 -0.26 11.43
C LEU A 148 13.62 0.72 11.37
N HIS A 149 13.53 1.82 12.13
CA HIS A 149 14.60 2.81 12.21
C HIS A 149 15.90 2.21 12.77
N GLN A 150 15.82 1.43 13.86
CA GLN A 150 16.95 0.69 14.41
C GLN A 150 17.53 -0.33 13.41
N ALA A 151 16.67 -1.05 12.69
CA ALA A 151 17.10 -2.01 11.68
C ALA A 151 17.89 -1.32 10.54
N LEU A 152 17.43 -0.14 10.10
CA LEU A 152 18.10 0.67 9.07
C LEU A 152 19.44 1.21 9.56
N TYR A 153 19.53 1.69 10.80
CA TYR A 153 20.81 2.08 11.40
C TYR A 153 21.80 0.92 11.45
N GLN A 154 21.37 -0.26 11.93
CA GLN A 154 22.22 -1.45 11.97
C GLN A 154 22.67 -1.88 10.57
N LEU A 155 21.76 -1.85 9.59
CA LEU A 155 22.07 -2.14 8.20
C LEU A 155 23.16 -1.19 7.67
N LEU A 156 23.04 0.12 7.91
CA LEU A 156 24.00 1.12 7.42
C LEU A 156 25.34 1.08 8.15
N GLN A 157 25.36 0.83 9.47
CA GLN A 157 26.59 0.78 10.27
C GLN A 157 27.38 -0.52 10.07
N LEU A 158 26.69 -1.66 9.96
CA LEU A 158 27.33 -2.98 9.93
C LEU A 158 27.59 -3.51 8.52
N SER A 159 27.06 -2.83 7.50
CA SER A 159 27.22 -3.23 6.09
C SER A 159 28.09 -2.25 5.29
N GLU A 160 28.97 -1.49 5.95
CA GLU A 160 29.96 -0.64 5.27
C GLU A 160 30.85 -1.50 4.36
N GLY A 161 30.49 -1.58 3.07
CA GLY A 161 31.19 -2.35 2.03
C GLY A 161 30.32 -3.38 1.29
N ASP A 162 29.20 -3.82 1.87
CA ASP A 162 28.35 -4.88 1.29
C ASP A 162 27.15 -4.34 0.48
N LEU A 163 26.79 -3.07 0.66
CA LEU A 163 25.70 -2.43 -0.08
C LEU A 163 26.22 -1.79 -1.38
N SER A 164 25.49 -2.00 -2.48
CA SER A 164 25.65 -1.17 -3.67
C SER A 164 25.28 0.29 -3.37
N GLU A 165 25.81 1.23 -4.16
CA GLU A 165 25.51 2.66 -4.01
C GLU A 165 24.00 2.96 -4.05
N ALA A 166 23.25 2.24 -4.89
CA ALA A 166 21.80 2.37 -4.98
C ALA A 166 21.10 1.93 -3.68
N GLN A 167 21.49 0.75 -3.15
CA GLN A 167 20.94 0.24 -1.89
C GLN A 167 21.27 1.16 -0.72
N TYR A 168 22.51 1.67 -0.65
CA TYR A 168 22.91 2.62 0.38
C TYR A 168 22.04 3.90 0.33
N ARG A 169 21.83 4.48 -0.87
CA ARG A 169 20.97 5.66 -1.03
C ARG A 169 19.52 5.42 -0.61
N VAL A 170 18.96 4.27 -0.96
CA VAL A 170 17.59 3.89 -0.56
C VAL A 170 17.51 3.75 0.96
N ALA A 171 18.43 2.99 1.58
CA ALA A 171 18.47 2.80 3.02
C ALA A 171 18.61 4.10 3.79
N ARG A 172 19.54 4.97 3.34
CA ARG A 172 19.75 6.29 3.94
C ARG A 172 18.55 7.22 3.78
N ARG A 173 17.88 7.18 2.62
CA ARG A 173 16.67 7.99 2.38
C ARG A 173 15.53 7.57 3.31
N VAL A 174 15.28 6.28 3.44
CA VAL A 174 14.19 5.77 4.30
C VAL A 174 14.46 6.08 5.77
N LEU A 175 15.72 5.96 6.21
CA LEU A 175 16.13 6.39 7.55
C LEU A 175 15.82 7.89 7.78
N TRP A 176 16.25 8.75 6.85
CA TRP A 176 16.00 10.19 6.92
C TRP A 176 14.50 10.53 6.93
N GLU A 177 13.70 9.84 6.12
CA GLU A 177 12.24 10.00 6.11
C GLU A 177 11.65 9.70 7.50
N GLY A 178 12.12 8.65 8.18
CA GLY A 178 11.70 8.33 9.55
C GLY A 178 12.00 9.46 10.55
N VAL A 179 13.21 10.02 10.51
CA VAL A 179 13.59 11.19 11.33
C VAL A 179 12.65 12.37 11.07
N THR A 180 12.41 12.71 9.80
CA THR A 180 11.52 13.84 9.45
C THR A 180 10.05 13.61 9.80
N MET A 181 9.63 12.35 9.91
CA MET A 181 8.29 11.96 10.36
C MET A 181 8.18 11.89 11.89
N GLY A 182 9.27 12.17 12.60
CA GLY A 182 9.29 12.28 14.05
C GLY A 182 9.46 10.96 14.78
N VAL A 183 10.10 9.95 14.17
CA VAL A 183 10.39 8.69 14.89
C VAL A 183 11.28 8.91 16.13
N GLU A 184 12.11 9.95 16.12
CA GLU A 184 12.98 10.35 17.24
C GLU A 184 12.32 11.42 18.15
N VAL A 185 11.11 11.90 17.83
CA VAL A 185 10.41 12.94 18.62
C VAL A 185 9.88 12.39 19.95
N ALA A 186 9.96 11.07 20.17
CA ALA A 186 9.75 10.47 21.48
C ALA A 186 10.93 10.69 22.45
N ASP A 187 12.03 11.33 22.03
CA ASP A 187 13.25 11.36 22.84
C ASP A 187 14.08 12.65 22.64
N TYR A 188 13.42 13.81 22.73
CA TYR A 188 14.10 15.12 22.79
C TYR A 188 15.20 15.17 23.88
N GLU A 189 15.07 14.37 24.93
CA GLU A 189 16.09 14.19 25.98
C GLU A 189 17.28 13.31 25.51
N THR A 190 17.06 12.31 24.67
CA THR A 190 18.13 11.42 24.14
C THR A 190 18.94 12.08 23.01
N MET A 191 18.34 12.97 22.23
CA MET A 191 19.10 13.77 21.25
C MET A 191 20.05 14.77 21.90
N GLN A 192 19.70 15.34 23.07
CA GLN A 192 20.63 16.22 23.82
C GLN A 192 21.86 15.47 24.36
N ALA A 193 21.72 14.19 24.70
CA ALA A 193 22.83 13.37 25.24
C ALA A 193 23.86 12.92 24.18
N LEU A 194 23.56 13.11 22.89
CA LEU A 194 24.48 12.79 21.78
C LEU A 194 25.25 14.03 21.27
N ASP A 195 24.85 15.23 21.71
CA ASP A 195 25.51 16.51 21.40
C ASP A 195 26.45 17.00 22.55
N GLU A 196 26.53 16.27 23.67
CA GLU A 196 27.51 16.44 24.78
C GLU A 196 28.64 15.41 24.73
#